data_AF-A0A836U355-F1
#
_entry.id   AF-A0A836U355-F1
#
_cell.length_a   1.000
_cell.length_b   1.000
_cell.length_c   1.000
_cell.angle_alpha   90.00
_cell.angle_beta   90.00
_cell.angle_gamma   90.00
#
_symmetry.space_group_name_H-M   'P 1'
#
loop_
_entity.id
_entity.type
_entity.pdbx_description
1 polymer ?
#
loop_
_entity_poly.entity_id
_entity_poly.type
_entity_poly.pdbx_seq_one_letter_code
_entity_poly.pdbx_strand_id
1 'polypeptide(L)'
;MEIKLLAAVQLVEKTMSCVILKFWAWIIIAFCFVAATLIGAGVGLIANAYELHSTLPAQLGSVIGLCVCGYLAFKVRGTTMLPRRAGHVRVLVDQLNESVVFSGKEQVARYKDTVESYFGDAVKLAQVERKIRQGLTLVYFDRCRAERFSLGNRYLKALVNSGINFLIALPAEVILAYVIKTASQEPVELVAKKGVLLFAQEASAFSRPLWMVNVVMYVGLIFIYGVLLYPWAWVDGIVPFEMGLWVNVFAMIFAWVLKATFLESVMVGALIPVFLARVSGQEIKPEGIESFSQIEVLFGTEK
;
A
#
# COMPACT_ATOMS: atom_id res chain seq x y z
N MET A 1 -5.64 23.87 6.12
CA MET A 1 -4.27 23.34 6.06
C MET A 1 -4.06 22.76 4.67
N GLU A 2 -3.19 23.39 3.89
CA GLU A 2 -2.92 23.00 2.50
C GLU A 2 -1.91 21.86 2.46
N ILE A 3 -2.09 20.93 1.53
CA ILE A 3 -1.13 19.86 1.29
C ILE A 3 0.08 20.47 0.59
N LYS A 4 1.23 20.47 1.26
CA LYS A 4 2.50 20.91 0.68
C LYS A 4 3.19 19.73 -0.01
N LEU A 5 2.76 19.39 -1.22
CA LEU A 5 3.35 18.28 -1.99
C LEU A 5 4.85 18.45 -2.20
N LEU A 6 5.33 19.68 -2.43
CA LEU A 6 6.75 19.97 -2.59
C LEU A 6 7.55 19.60 -1.34
N ALA A 7 7.04 19.96 -0.14
CA ALA A 7 7.69 19.59 1.12
C ALA A 7 7.71 18.07 1.33
N ALA A 8 6.66 17.37 0.90
CA ALA A 8 6.62 15.91 0.95
C ALA A 8 7.64 15.26 0.01
N VAL A 9 7.82 15.81 -1.20
CA VAL A 9 8.87 15.35 -2.14
C VAL A 9 10.25 15.56 -1.53
N GLN A 10 10.53 16.75 -0.98
CA GLN A 10 11.80 17.04 -0.30
C GLN A 10 12.04 16.12 0.90
N LEU A 11 11.00 15.79 1.67
CA LEU A 11 11.10 14.85 2.78
C LEU A 11 11.48 13.45 2.28
N VAL A 12 10.81 12.96 1.22
CA VAL A 12 11.12 11.65 0.63
C VAL A 12 12.51 11.62 -0.02
N GLU A 13 12.96 12.74 -0.59
CA GLU A 13 14.31 12.88 -1.12
C GLU A 13 15.36 12.75 -0.01
N LYS A 14 15.12 13.34 1.17
CA LYS A 14 15.99 13.16 2.34
C LYS A 14 16.01 11.72 2.85
N THR A 15 14.95 10.93 2.61
CA THR A 15 14.85 9.50 2.98
C THR A 15 15.14 8.52 1.84
N MET A 16 15.75 8.99 0.74
CA MET A 16 15.90 8.23 -0.50
C MET A 16 16.66 6.91 -0.33
N SER A 17 17.59 6.81 0.62
CA SER A 17 18.31 5.56 0.93
C SER A 17 17.34 4.42 1.28
N CYS A 18 16.28 4.72 2.04
CA CYS A 18 15.25 3.74 2.39
C CYS A 18 14.28 3.47 1.23
N VAL A 19 13.94 4.51 0.47
CA VAL A 19 13.08 4.37 -0.73
C VAL A 19 13.72 3.45 -1.75
N ILE A 20 15.04 3.54 -1.96
CA ILE A 20 15.79 2.66 -2.86
C ILE A 20 15.77 1.19 -2.37
N LEU A 21 15.92 0.94 -1.06
CA LEU A 21 15.77 -0.42 -0.53
C LEU A 21 14.36 -0.97 -0.75
N LYS A 22 13.34 -0.12 -0.58
CA LYS A 22 11.96 -0.46 -0.90
C LYS A 22 11.81 -0.77 -2.39
N PHE A 23 12.42 0.04 -3.26
CA PHE A 23 12.39 -0.12 -4.72
C PHE A 23 12.93 -1.47 -5.16
N TRP A 24 14.10 -1.86 -4.68
CA TRP A 24 14.71 -3.15 -5.01
C TRP A 24 13.85 -4.34 -4.61
N ALA A 25 13.16 -4.26 -3.47
CA ALA A 25 12.23 -5.31 -3.08
C ALA A 25 11.04 -5.44 -4.05
N TRP A 26 10.49 -4.32 -4.52
CA TRP A 26 9.38 -4.32 -5.46
C TRP A 26 9.81 -4.71 -6.88
N ILE A 27 11.01 -4.31 -7.32
CA ILE A 27 11.49 -4.67 -8.65
C ILE A 27 11.74 -6.17 -8.78
N ILE A 28 12.26 -6.82 -7.74
CA ILE A 28 12.41 -8.29 -7.69
C ILE A 28 11.05 -8.96 -7.92
N ILE A 29 9.99 -8.45 -7.29
CA ILE A 29 8.63 -8.99 -7.44
C ILE A 29 8.12 -8.77 -8.85
N ALA A 30 8.38 -7.60 -9.46
CA ALA A 30 8.06 -7.32 -10.86
C ALA A 30 8.68 -8.37 -11.78
N PHE A 31 9.97 -8.66 -11.59
CA PHE A 31 10.67 -9.70 -12.35
C PHE A 31 10.14 -11.11 -12.07
N CYS A 32 9.72 -11.42 -10.83
CA CYS A 32 9.05 -12.68 -10.53
C CYS A 32 7.74 -12.83 -11.32
N PHE A 33 6.96 -11.76 -11.49
CA PHE A 33 5.76 -11.80 -12.33
C PHE A 33 6.11 -12.07 -13.79
N VAL A 34 7.08 -11.33 -14.36
CA VAL A 34 7.53 -11.54 -15.75
C VAL A 34 8.03 -12.98 -15.94
N ALA A 35 8.89 -13.46 -15.05
CA ALA A 35 9.43 -14.82 -15.11
C ALA A 35 8.32 -15.88 -15.01
N ALA A 36 7.38 -15.74 -14.07
CA ALA A 36 6.28 -16.68 -13.92
C ALA A 36 5.36 -16.71 -15.14
N THR A 37 5.09 -15.54 -15.75
CA THR A 37 4.35 -15.44 -17.01
C THR A 37 5.08 -16.15 -18.15
N LEU A 38 6.39 -15.91 -18.32
CA LEU A 38 7.18 -16.55 -19.37
C LEU A 38 7.32 -18.08 -19.17
N ILE A 39 7.51 -18.53 -17.94
CA ILE A 39 7.50 -19.97 -17.60
C ILE A 39 6.15 -20.58 -17.93
N GLY A 40 5.06 -19.90 -17.55
CA GLY A 40 3.70 -20.31 -17.88
C GLY A 40 3.48 -20.43 -19.40
N ALA A 41 3.97 -19.45 -20.16
CA ALA A 41 3.95 -19.48 -21.62
C ALA A 41 4.69 -20.71 -22.17
N GLY A 42 5.90 -20.96 -21.68
CA GLY A 42 6.73 -22.10 -22.09
C GLY A 42 6.07 -23.45 -21.80
N VAL A 43 5.47 -23.62 -20.63
CA VAL A 43 4.71 -24.84 -20.28
C VAL A 43 3.52 -25.03 -21.23
N GLY A 44 2.79 -23.95 -21.54
CA GLY A 44 1.68 -23.99 -22.49
C GLY A 44 2.11 -24.37 -23.91
N LEU A 45 3.26 -23.89 -24.36
CA LEU A 45 3.85 -24.27 -25.66
C LEU A 45 4.24 -25.74 -25.71
N ILE A 46 4.89 -26.27 -24.67
CA ILE A 46 5.30 -27.67 -24.60
C ILE A 46 4.09 -28.60 -24.56
N ALA A 47 3.05 -28.25 -23.79
CA ALA A 47 1.81 -29.03 -23.72
C ALA A 47 1.09 -29.12 -25.06
N ASN A 48 1.25 -28.11 -25.92
CA ASN A 48 0.65 -28.07 -27.26
C ASN A 48 1.59 -28.54 -28.38
N ALA A 49 2.73 -29.15 -28.07
CA ALA A 49 3.69 -29.59 -29.08
C ALA A 49 3.13 -30.65 -30.06
N TYR A 50 2.00 -31.28 -29.72
CA TYR A 50 1.38 -32.36 -30.50
C TYR A 50 0.13 -31.95 -31.31
N GLU A 51 -0.47 -30.78 -31.08
CA GLU A 51 -1.67 -30.32 -31.78
C GLU A 51 -1.51 -28.90 -32.38
N LEU A 52 -1.82 -28.80 -33.68
CA LEU A 52 -2.05 -27.62 -34.54
C LEU A 52 -1.77 -26.21 -33.95
N HIS A 53 -0.86 -25.46 -34.60
CA HIS A 53 -0.64 -23.99 -34.76
C HIS A 53 -1.29 -22.92 -33.83
N SER A 54 -1.91 -23.27 -32.71
CA SER A 54 -2.65 -22.37 -31.85
C SER A 54 -1.76 -21.82 -30.74
N THR A 55 -1.79 -20.49 -30.58
CA THR A 55 -1.07 -19.77 -29.50
C THR A 55 -1.86 -19.75 -28.19
N LEU A 56 -3.10 -20.26 -28.18
CA LEU A 56 -4.01 -20.22 -27.04
C LEU A 56 -3.45 -20.93 -25.78
N PRO A 57 -2.85 -22.13 -25.86
CA PRO A 57 -2.32 -22.80 -24.67
C PRO A 57 -1.17 -22.04 -24.01
N ALA A 58 -0.33 -21.36 -24.81
CA ALA A 58 0.72 -20.49 -24.29
C ALA A 58 0.16 -19.26 -23.57
N GLN A 59 -0.89 -18.65 -24.12
CA GLN A 59 -1.57 -17.51 -23.47
C GLN A 59 -2.23 -17.91 -22.15
N LEU A 60 -2.91 -19.07 -22.11
CA LEU A 60 -3.50 -19.60 -20.88
C LEU A 60 -2.44 -19.94 -19.84
N GLY A 61 -1.35 -20.59 -20.25
CA GLY A 61 -0.21 -20.88 -19.39
C GLY A 61 0.38 -19.60 -18.78
N SER A 62 0.52 -18.54 -19.59
CA SER A 62 1.00 -17.22 -19.15
C SER A 62 0.09 -16.57 -18.10
N VAL A 63 -1.23 -16.65 -18.29
CA VAL A 63 -2.24 -16.15 -17.32
C VAL A 63 -2.18 -16.96 -16.03
N ILE A 64 -2.07 -18.29 -16.12
CA ILE A 64 -1.93 -19.16 -14.94
C ILE A 64 -0.65 -18.80 -14.19
N GLY A 65 0.48 -18.64 -14.88
CA GLY A 65 1.75 -18.22 -14.29
C GLY A 65 1.65 -16.88 -13.56
N LEU A 66 1.01 -15.89 -14.18
CA LEU A 66 0.73 -14.58 -13.57
C LEU A 66 -0.12 -14.71 -12.30
N CYS A 67 -1.21 -15.47 -12.36
CA CYS A 67 -2.13 -15.69 -11.24
C CYS A 67 -1.46 -16.42 -10.06
N VAL A 68 -0.67 -17.46 -10.35
CA VAL A 68 0.09 -18.21 -9.33
C VAL A 68 1.11 -17.28 -8.66
N CYS A 69 1.85 -16.50 -9.45
CA CYS A 69 2.78 -15.51 -8.91
C CYS A 69 2.06 -14.48 -8.01
N GLY A 70 0.91 -13.97 -8.46
CA GLY A 70 0.08 -13.05 -7.68
C GLY A 70 -0.41 -13.64 -6.37
N TYR A 71 -0.84 -14.91 -6.37
CA TYR A 71 -1.24 -15.62 -5.16
C TYR A 71 -0.07 -15.77 -4.16
N LEU A 72 1.11 -16.17 -4.64
CA LEU A 72 2.32 -16.29 -3.81
C LEU A 72 2.76 -14.93 -3.25
N ALA A 73 2.77 -13.88 -4.09
CA ALA A 73 3.09 -12.52 -3.67
C ALA A 73 2.11 -12.02 -2.60
N PHE A 74 0.81 -12.32 -2.75
CA PHE A 74 -0.20 -12.00 -1.74
C PHE A 74 0.05 -12.71 -0.42
N LYS A 75 0.42 -13.99 -0.44
CA LYS A 75 0.72 -14.78 0.76
C LYS A 75 1.94 -14.26 1.52
N VAL A 76 2.98 -13.83 0.80
CA VAL A 76 4.26 -13.37 1.38
C VAL A 76 4.26 -11.88 1.72
N ARG A 77 3.25 -11.13 1.27
CA ARG A 77 3.11 -9.68 1.49
C ARG A 77 3.23 -9.28 2.97
N GLY A 78 2.56 -10.00 3.86
CA GLY A 78 2.51 -9.67 5.29
C GLY A 78 3.87 -9.76 5.98
N THR A 79 4.73 -10.70 5.58
CA THR A 79 6.04 -10.92 6.21
C THR A 79 7.17 -10.14 5.55
N THR A 80 7.02 -9.73 4.29
CA THR A 80 8.12 -9.11 3.54
C THR A 80 7.87 -7.65 3.17
N MET A 81 6.68 -7.29 2.71
CA MET A 81 6.38 -5.93 2.26
C MET A 81 6.00 -5.02 3.42
N LEU A 82 5.27 -5.56 4.40
CA LEU A 82 4.78 -4.76 5.52
C LEU A 82 5.89 -4.23 6.43
N PRO A 83 6.90 -5.04 6.85
CA PRO A 83 8.09 -4.52 7.55
C PRO A 83 8.76 -3.37 6.81
N ARG A 84 8.86 -3.47 5.48
CA ARG A 84 9.49 -2.44 4.63
C ARG A 84 8.69 -1.14 4.60
N ARG A 85 7.36 -1.23 4.57
CA ARG A 85 6.48 -0.05 4.65
C ARG A 85 6.61 0.61 6.03
N ALA A 86 6.51 -0.16 7.11
CA ALA A 86 6.67 0.34 8.47
C ALA A 86 8.03 1.01 8.67
N GLY A 87 9.11 0.38 8.19
CA GLY A 87 10.45 0.92 8.26
C GLY A 87 10.60 2.27 7.56
N HIS A 88 10.01 2.41 6.37
CA HIS A 88 10.02 3.69 5.66
C HIS A 88 9.20 4.75 6.39
N VAL A 89 8.03 4.39 6.94
CA VAL A 89 7.19 5.29 7.73
C VAL A 89 7.92 5.80 8.98
N ARG A 90 8.68 4.95 9.69
CA ARG A 90 9.51 5.39 10.83
C ARG A 90 10.49 6.47 10.42
N VAL A 91 11.23 6.26 9.32
CA VAL A 91 12.24 7.22 8.88
C VAL A 91 11.60 8.54 8.41
N LEU A 92 10.42 8.49 7.78
CA LEU A 92 9.64 9.69 7.48
C LEU A 92 9.26 10.45 8.75
N VAL A 93 8.75 9.75 9.77
CA VAL A 93 8.37 10.35 11.05
C VAL A 93 9.58 10.99 11.75
N ASP A 94 10.70 10.28 11.79
CA ASP A 94 11.94 10.76 12.41
C ASP A 94 12.47 12.03 11.73
N GLN A 95 12.30 12.16 10.40
CA GLN A 95 12.76 13.33 9.63
C GLN A 95 11.72 14.48 9.50
N LEU A 96 10.48 14.29 9.95
CA LEU A 96 9.49 15.37 9.99
C LEU A 96 9.88 16.49 10.95
N ASN A 97 10.58 16.15 12.03
CA ASN A 97 11.16 17.12 12.93
C ASN A 97 12.54 17.49 12.36
N GLU A 98 12.62 18.58 11.59
CA GLU A 98 13.79 19.03 10.81
C GLU A 98 15.10 19.24 11.61
N SER A 99 15.12 18.96 12.92
CA SER A 99 16.25 19.19 13.80
C SER A 99 17.43 18.24 13.59
N VAL A 100 17.24 17.07 12.96
CA VAL A 100 18.32 16.10 12.71
C VAL A 100 18.19 15.46 11.32
N VAL A 101 19.12 15.79 10.42
CA VAL A 101 19.24 15.10 9.12
C VAL A 101 20.11 13.86 9.31
N PHE A 102 19.48 12.69 9.34
CA PHE A 102 20.19 11.41 9.50
C PHE A 102 21.01 11.05 8.27
N SER A 103 22.20 10.49 8.48
CA SER A 103 22.99 9.92 7.39
C SER A 103 22.30 8.68 6.78
N GLY A 104 22.61 8.34 5.52
CA GLY A 104 22.01 7.17 4.87
C GLY A 104 22.19 5.85 5.64
N LYS A 105 23.30 5.68 6.36
CA LYS A 105 23.54 4.49 7.20
C LYS A 105 22.61 4.45 8.41
N GLU A 106 22.43 5.58 9.08
CA GLU A 106 21.53 5.71 10.23
C GLU A 106 20.07 5.49 9.83
N GLN A 107 19.67 6.03 8.67
CA GLN A 107 18.34 5.80 8.11
C GLN A 107 18.08 4.31 7.88
N VAL A 108 19.02 3.59 7.25
CA VAL A 108 18.89 2.15 7.00
C VAL A 108 18.89 1.34 8.30
N ALA A 109 19.67 1.73 9.30
CA ALA A 109 19.67 1.07 10.60
C ALA A 109 18.29 1.20 11.28
N ARG A 110 17.76 2.43 11.38
CA ARG A 110 16.42 2.70 11.95
C ARG A 110 15.32 1.99 11.18
N TYR A 111 15.39 2.03 9.84
CA TYR A 111 14.47 1.33 8.96
C TYR A 111 14.36 -0.15 9.31
N LYS A 112 15.50 -0.84 9.46
CA LYS A 112 15.56 -2.28 9.78
C LYS A 112 15.07 -2.60 11.20
N ASP A 113 15.45 -1.76 12.15
CA ASP A 113 15.13 -1.91 13.58
C ASP A 113 13.65 -1.68 13.89
N THR A 114 12.91 -0.97 13.02
CA THR A 114 11.50 -0.54 13.26
C THR A 114 10.56 -1.64 13.77
N VAL A 115 10.62 -2.82 13.16
CA VAL A 115 9.71 -3.90 13.53
C VAL A 115 10.02 -4.39 14.94
N GLU A 116 11.29 -4.57 15.24
CA GLU A 116 11.76 -5.05 16.54
C GLU A 116 11.47 -4.05 17.65
N SER A 117 11.80 -2.76 17.44
CA SER A 117 11.65 -1.76 18.51
C SER A 117 10.20 -1.45 18.88
N TYR A 118 9.28 -1.48 17.91
CA TYR A 118 7.89 -1.08 18.16
C TYR A 118 6.94 -2.28 18.23
N PHE A 119 7.09 -3.26 17.35
CA PHE A 119 6.14 -4.34 17.19
C PHE A 119 6.65 -5.67 17.74
N GLY A 120 7.95 -5.80 18.03
CA GLY A 120 8.62 -7.04 18.42
C GLY A 120 8.85 -7.96 17.22
N ASP A 121 7.79 -8.30 16.48
CA ASP A 121 7.87 -9.18 15.31
C ASP A 121 6.98 -8.70 14.14
N ALA A 122 7.23 -9.28 12.95
CA ALA A 122 6.45 -8.97 11.76
C ALA A 122 5.00 -9.46 11.84
N VAL A 123 4.73 -10.48 12.67
CA VAL A 123 3.39 -11.05 12.85
C VAL A 123 2.49 -10.08 13.61
N LYS A 124 2.96 -9.51 14.72
CA LYS A 124 2.26 -8.50 15.51
C LYS A 124 2.08 -7.21 14.72
N LEU A 125 3.08 -6.80 13.93
CA LEU A 125 2.91 -5.69 12.97
C LEU A 125 1.76 -5.97 11.98
N ALA A 126 1.69 -7.17 11.40
CA ALA A 126 0.62 -7.57 10.49
C ALA A 126 -0.75 -7.62 11.16
N GLN A 127 -0.82 -8.09 12.41
CA GLN A 127 -2.05 -8.09 13.20
C GLN A 127 -2.55 -6.66 13.46
N VAL A 128 -1.66 -5.76 13.88
CA VAL A 128 -1.99 -4.35 14.11
C VAL A 128 -2.42 -3.67 12.82
N GLU A 129 -1.69 -3.83 11.71
CA GLU A 129 -2.08 -3.25 10.42
C GLU A 129 -3.46 -3.76 9.97
N ARG A 130 -3.73 -5.05 10.17
CA ARG A 130 -5.04 -5.65 9.82
C ARG A 130 -6.17 -5.06 10.65
N LYS A 131 -5.98 -4.91 11.97
CA LYS A 131 -6.96 -4.25 12.87
C LYS A 131 -7.17 -2.78 12.46
N ILE A 132 -6.11 -2.04 12.14
CA ILE A 132 -6.21 -0.65 11.64
C ILE A 132 -7.03 -0.60 10.35
N ARG A 133 -6.72 -1.45 9.36
CA ARG A 133 -7.46 -1.51 8.09
C ARG A 133 -8.92 -1.88 8.30
N GLN A 134 -9.20 -2.86 9.15
CA GLN A 134 -10.57 -3.26 9.49
C GLN A 134 -11.34 -2.13 10.17
N GLY A 135 -10.74 -1.45 11.16
CA GLY A 135 -11.35 -0.30 11.82
C GLY A 135 -11.65 0.84 10.85
N LEU A 136 -10.70 1.16 9.96
CA LEU A 136 -10.93 2.11 8.88
C LEU A 136 -12.07 1.66 7.95
N THR A 137 -12.17 0.37 7.62
CA THR A 137 -13.26 -0.14 6.78
C THR A 137 -14.61 0.16 7.41
N LEU A 138 -14.75 -0.04 8.73
CA LEU A 138 -15.97 0.32 9.46
C LEU A 138 -16.29 1.81 9.36
N VAL A 139 -15.30 2.68 9.53
CA VAL A 139 -15.46 4.15 9.39
C VAL A 139 -15.95 4.53 7.99
N TYR A 140 -15.36 3.97 6.94
CA TYR A 140 -15.77 4.26 5.57
C TYR A 140 -17.14 3.68 5.23
N PHE A 141 -17.47 2.49 5.71
CA PHE A 141 -18.79 1.88 5.48
C PHE A 141 -19.91 2.71 6.10
N ASP A 142 -19.73 3.13 7.35
CA ASP A 142 -20.65 4.02 8.08
C ASP A 142 -20.79 5.36 7.36
N ARG A 143 -19.68 6.04 7.09
CA ARG A 143 -19.68 7.39 6.53
C ARG A 143 -20.23 7.47 5.10
N CYS A 144 -19.90 6.50 4.26
CA CYS A 144 -20.38 6.45 2.88
C CYS A 144 -21.80 5.88 2.77
N ARG A 145 -22.44 5.48 3.89
CA ARG A 145 -23.69 4.71 3.89
C ARG A 145 -23.63 3.56 2.88
N ALA A 146 -22.49 2.86 2.88
CA ALA A 146 -22.10 1.90 1.84
C ALA A 146 -23.09 0.72 1.73
N GLU A 147 -23.86 0.45 2.78
CA GLU A 147 -24.96 -0.52 2.76
C GLU A 147 -25.99 -0.23 1.66
N ARG A 148 -26.29 1.06 1.40
CA ARG A 148 -27.21 1.49 0.35
C ARG A 148 -26.73 1.08 -1.05
N PHE A 149 -25.42 1.04 -1.26
CA PHE A 149 -24.83 0.67 -2.55
C PHE A 149 -24.79 -0.84 -2.77
N SER A 150 -24.79 -1.66 -1.72
CA SER A 150 -24.74 -3.11 -1.90
C SER A 150 -26.09 -3.72 -2.35
N LEU A 151 -27.21 -3.00 -2.20
CA LEU A 151 -28.57 -3.45 -2.60
C LEU A 151 -28.90 -4.90 -2.19
N GLY A 152 -28.34 -5.41 -1.09
CA GLY A 152 -28.49 -6.80 -0.66
C GLY A 152 -27.72 -7.85 -1.47
N ASN A 153 -26.98 -7.45 -2.52
CA ASN A 153 -26.22 -8.37 -3.37
C ASN A 153 -24.80 -8.62 -2.82
N ARG A 154 -24.45 -9.89 -2.63
CA ARG A 154 -23.12 -10.34 -2.16
C ARG A 154 -21.97 -9.85 -3.04
N TYR A 155 -22.14 -9.84 -4.37
CA TYR A 155 -21.11 -9.41 -5.30
C TYR A 155 -20.88 -7.89 -5.24
N LEU A 156 -21.96 -7.11 -5.16
CA LEU A 156 -21.85 -5.66 -4.97
C LEU A 156 -21.21 -5.32 -3.64
N LYS A 157 -21.54 -6.04 -2.56
CA LYS A 157 -20.88 -5.88 -1.26
C LYS A 157 -19.38 -6.18 -1.35
N ALA A 158 -18.97 -7.22 -2.08
CA ALA A 158 -17.56 -7.54 -2.29
C ALA A 158 -16.83 -6.47 -3.12
N LEU A 159 -17.50 -5.92 -4.14
CA LEU A 159 -16.94 -4.84 -4.97
C LEU A 159 -16.75 -3.56 -4.16
N VAL A 160 -17.77 -3.14 -3.40
CA VAL A 160 -17.71 -1.98 -2.50
C VAL A 160 -16.61 -2.15 -1.47
N ASN A 161 -16.51 -3.33 -0.84
CA ASN A 161 -15.45 -3.62 0.13
C ASN A 161 -14.04 -3.56 -0.51
N SER A 162 -13.91 -4.03 -1.76
CA SER A 162 -12.64 -3.95 -2.49
C SER A 162 -12.25 -2.50 -2.81
N GLY A 163 -13.22 -1.68 -3.23
CA GLY A 163 -13.01 -0.25 -3.45
C GLY A 163 -12.64 0.50 -2.16
N ILE A 164 -13.28 0.17 -1.04
CA ILE A 164 -12.95 0.76 0.27
C ILE A 164 -11.54 0.35 0.72
N ASN A 165 -11.17 -0.93 0.58
CA ASN A 165 -9.83 -1.40 0.93
C ASN A 165 -8.72 -0.70 0.15
N PHE A 166 -9.01 -0.29 -1.09
CA PHE A 166 -8.10 0.50 -1.90
C PHE A 166 -7.90 1.92 -1.36
N LEU A 167 -8.97 2.59 -0.92
CA LEU A 167 -8.91 3.94 -0.33
C LEU A 167 -8.22 3.98 1.04
N ILE A 168 -8.34 2.89 1.80
CA ILE A 168 -7.82 2.75 3.17
C ILE A 168 -6.30 2.54 3.22
N ALA A 169 -5.66 2.22 2.09
CA ALA A 169 -4.24 1.94 2.05
C ALA A 169 -3.37 3.08 2.58
N LEU A 170 -3.63 4.33 2.16
CA LEU A 170 -2.87 5.51 2.62
C LEU A 170 -3.21 5.89 4.07
N PRO A 171 -4.49 5.99 4.48
CA PRO A 171 -4.83 6.28 5.89
C PRO A 171 -4.28 5.26 6.87
N ALA A 172 -4.23 3.97 6.50
CA ALA A 172 -3.64 2.94 7.35
C ALA A 172 -2.15 3.18 7.62
N GLU A 173 -1.38 3.62 6.61
CA GLU A 173 0.03 3.99 6.80
C GLU A 173 0.18 5.26 7.66
N VAL A 174 -0.73 6.22 7.52
CA VAL A 174 -0.72 7.44 8.32
C VAL A 174 -1.02 7.15 9.79
N ILE A 175 -1.96 6.24 10.08
CA ILE A 175 -2.21 5.78 11.45
C ILE A 175 -1.01 4.99 11.98
N LEU A 176 -0.35 4.17 11.14
CA LEU A 176 0.88 3.49 11.53
C LEU A 176 1.98 4.48 11.90
N ALA A 177 2.08 5.61 11.18
CA ALA A 177 2.99 6.70 11.53
C ALA A 177 2.67 7.33 12.89
N TYR A 178 1.38 7.53 13.18
CA TYR A 178 0.93 7.99 14.50
C TYR A 178 1.29 7.01 15.61
N VAL A 179 1.14 5.71 15.37
CA VAL A 179 1.53 4.65 16.31
C VAL A 179 3.04 4.70 16.57
N ILE A 180 3.87 4.74 15.53
CA ILE A 180 5.35 4.81 15.68
C ILE A 180 5.78 6.07 16.43
N LYS A 181 5.10 7.20 16.21
CA LYS A 181 5.40 8.46 16.91
C LYS A 181 5.03 8.43 18.40
N THR A 182 4.02 7.65 18.78
CA THR A 182 3.38 7.77 20.11
C THR A 182 3.62 6.56 21.02
N ALA A 183 3.95 5.38 20.45
CA ALA A 183 3.98 4.10 21.17
C ALA A 183 5.23 3.90 22.07
N SER A 184 5.78 4.95 22.67
CA SER A 184 7.01 4.87 23.46
C SER A 184 6.88 4.05 24.75
N GLN A 185 5.68 3.98 25.35
CA GLN A 185 5.44 3.25 26.61
C GLN A 185 4.06 2.55 26.70
N GLU A 186 3.16 2.77 25.74
CA GLU A 186 1.83 2.14 25.71
C GLU A 186 1.80 0.93 24.78
N PRO A 187 0.93 -0.07 25.04
CA PRO A 187 0.71 -1.17 24.10
C PRO A 187 0.31 -0.65 22.72
N VAL A 188 1.03 -1.10 21.69
CA VAL A 188 0.84 -0.69 20.29
C VAL A 188 -0.62 -0.78 19.83
N GLU A 189 -1.34 -1.84 20.24
CA GLU A 189 -2.75 -2.02 19.85
C GLU A 189 -3.65 -0.92 20.41
N LEU A 190 -3.37 -0.44 21.63
CA LEU A 190 -4.12 0.62 22.28
C LEU A 190 -3.87 1.97 21.60
N VAL A 191 -2.61 2.24 21.22
CA VAL A 191 -2.25 3.43 20.43
C VAL A 191 -2.86 3.37 19.02
N ALA A 192 -2.87 2.19 18.40
CA ALA A 192 -3.50 1.97 17.10
C ALA A 192 -5.02 2.22 17.17
N LYS A 193 -5.68 1.73 18.22
CA LYS A 193 -7.09 2.01 18.51
C LYS A 193 -7.34 3.52 18.60
N LYS A 194 -6.54 4.23 19.43
CA LYS A 194 -6.63 5.69 19.56
C LYS A 194 -6.49 6.38 18.20
N GLY A 195 -5.52 5.98 17.38
CA GLY A 195 -5.29 6.56 16.05
C GLY A 195 -6.48 6.34 15.09
N VAL A 196 -7.12 5.16 15.13
CA VAL A 196 -8.32 4.89 14.31
C VAL A 196 -9.52 5.72 14.78
N LEU A 197 -9.73 5.86 16.09
CA LEU A 197 -10.82 6.67 16.64
C LEU A 197 -10.66 8.16 16.32
N LEU A 198 -9.44 8.69 16.46
CA LEU A 198 -9.11 10.06 16.07
C LEU A 198 -9.30 10.28 14.56
N PHE A 199 -8.95 9.29 13.74
CA PHE A 199 -9.23 9.34 12.31
C PHE A 199 -10.74 9.37 12.02
N ALA A 200 -11.53 8.55 12.72
CA ALA A 200 -12.98 8.51 12.56
C ALA A 200 -13.62 9.87 12.89
N GLN A 201 -13.16 10.52 13.96
CA GLN A 201 -13.59 11.85 14.37
C GLN A 201 -13.25 12.93 13.32
N GLU A 202 -12.05 12.89 12.74
CA GLU A 202 -11.58 13.86 11.74
C GLU A 202 -11.83 13.44 10.29
N ALA A 203 -12.58 12.34 10.05
CA ALA A 203 -12.72 11.74 8.72
C ALA A 203 -13.26 12.72 7.67
N SER A 204 -14.22 13.57 8.06
CA SER A 204 -14.81 14.59 7.19
C SER A 204 -13.78 15.62 6.73
N ALA A 205 -12.94 16.10 7.66
CA ALA A 205 -11.95 17.12 7.39
C ALA A 205 -10.68 16.55 6.74
N PHE A 206 -10.42 15.25 6.91
CA PHE A 206 -9.33 14.52 6.26
C PHE A 206 -9.67 14.05 4.83
N SER A 207 -10.95 14.01 4.46
CA SER A 207 -11.42 13.55 3.15
C SER A 207 -10.85 14.32 1.96
N ARG A 208 -10.84 15.67 2.02
CA ARG A 208 -10.34 16.52 0.94
C ARG A 208 -8.84 16.33 0.68
N PRO A 209 -7.96 16.39 1.71
CA PRO A 209 -6.56 16.06 1.52
C PRO A 209 -6.34 14.67 0.93
N LEU A 210 -7.05 13.67 1.45
CA LEU A 210 -6.90 12.30 1.00
C LEU A 210 -7.31 12.14 -0.47
N TRP A 211 -8.39 12.79 -0.90
CA TRP A 211 -8.83 12.75 -2.29
C TRP A 211 -7.81 13.40 -3.23
N MET A 212 -7.29 14.59 -2.90
CA MET A 212 -6.28 15.28 -3.70
C MET A 212 -5.01 14.42 -3.89
N VAL A 213 -4.52 13.83 -2.80
CA VAL A 213 -3.35 12.95 -2.79
C VAL A 213 -3.59 11.70 -3.64
N ASN A 214 -4.77 11.07 -3.54
CA ASN A 214 -5.10 9.92 -4.38
C ASN A 214 -5.19 10.29 -5.87
N VAL A 215 -5.80 11.42 -6.23
CA VAL A 215 -5.87 11.88 -7.62
C VAL A 215 -4.47 12.07 -8.20
N VAL A 216 -3.60 12.79 -7.50
CA VAL A 216 -2.20 12.99 -7.94
C VAL A 216 -1.47 11.66 -8.11
N MET A 217 -1.64 10.73 -7.17
CA MET A 217 -1.02 9.41 -7.23
C MET A 217 -1.48 8.59 -8.44
N TYR A 218 -2.79 8.57 -8.75
CA TYR A 218 -3.30 7.77 -9.87
C TYR A 218 -3.10 8.43 -11.23
N VAL A 219 -3.16 9.75 -11.31
CA VAL A 219 -2.73 10.48 -12.52
C VAL A 219 -1.25 10.23 -12.78
N GLY A 220 -0.41 10.25 -11.73
CA GLY A 220 1.00 9.87 -11.81
C GLY A 220 1.19 8.43 -12.26
N LEU A 221 0.39 7.47 -11.78
CA LEU A 221 0.42 6.08 -12.24
C LEU A 221 0.11 5.97 -13.74
N ILE A 222 -0.94 6.64 -14.22
CA ILE A 222 -1.32 6.62 -15.65
C ILE A 222 -0.20 7.21 -16.50
N PHE A 223 0.41 8.31 -16.06
CA PHE A 223 1.54 8.91 -16.75
C PHE A 223 2.75 7.95 -16.80
N ILE A 224 3.13 7.37 -15.67
CA ILE A 224 4.23 6.39 -15.59
C ILE A 224 3.95 5.18 -16.48
N TYR A 225 2.72 4.67 -16.48
CA TYR A 225 2.30 3.59 -17.36
C TYR A 225 2.50 3.97 -18.84
N GLY A 226 2.04 5.15 -19.25
CA GLY A 226 2.22 5.65 -20.61
C GLY A 226 3.68 5.76 -21.02
N VAL A 227 4.54 6.24 -20.12
CA VAL A 227 6.00 6.31 -20.35
C VAL A 227 6.61 4.91 -20.47
N LEU A 228 6.17 3.95 -19.63
CA LEU A 228 6.69 2.58 -19.62
C LEU A 228 6.20 1.72 -20.80
N LEU A 229 5.14 2.13 -21.51
CA LEU A 229 4.77 1.45 -22.75
C LEU A 229 5.88 1.50 -23.79
N TYR A 230 6.62 2.61 -23.88
CA TYR A 230 7.71 2.77 -24.85
C TYR A 230 8.84 1.72 -24.68
N PRO A 231 9.49 1.58 -23.50
CA PRO A 231 10.53 0.58 -23.34
C PRO A 231 10.02 -0.85 -23.48
N TRP A 232 8.76 -1.14 -23.09
CA TRP A 232 8.18 -2.48 -23.27
C TRP A 232 7.86 -2.79 -24.74
N ALA A 233 7.40 -1.80 -25.52
CA ALA A 233 7.23 -1.95 -26.96
C ALA A 233 8.59 -2.11 -27.68
N TRP A 234 9.64 -1.45 -27.18
CA TRP A 234 11.00 -1.65 -27.68
C TRP A 234 11.51 -3.08 -27.40
N VAL A 235 11.24 -3.62 -26.22
CA VAL A 235 11.56 -5.02 -25.88
C VAL A 235 10.81 -6.00 -26.80
N ASP A 236 9.53 -5.75 -27.07
CA ASP A 236 8.70 -6.53 -28.00
C ASP A 236 9.33 -6.58 -29.41
N GLY A 237 9.88 -5.47 -29.89
CA GLY A 237 10.54 -5.39 -31.20
C GLY A 237 11.88 -6.15 -31.32
N ILE A 238 12.45 -6.62 -30.21
CA ILE A 238 13.75 -7.34 -30.19
C ILE A 238 13.56 -8.84 -29.98
N VAL A 239 12.48 -9.23 -29.28
CA VAL A 239 12.22 -10.65 -29.02
C VAL A 239 11.72 -11.35 -30.29
N PRO A 240 12.05 -12.65 -30.49
CA PRO A 240 11.67 -13.38 -31.69
C PRO A 240 10.19 -13.82 -31.71
N PHE A 241 9.37 -13.35 -30.76
CA PHE A 241 7.96 -13.71 -30.61
C PHE A 241 7.14 -12.47 -30.27
N GLU A 242 5.88 -12.42 -30.70
CA GLU A 242 4.99 -11.31 -30.38
C GLU A 242 4.50 -11.40 -28.93
N MET A 243 4.73 -10.35 -28.13
CA MET A 243 4.20 -10.25 -26.77
C MET A 243 2.73 -9.78 -26.77
N GLY A 244 2.30 -9.01 -27.77
CA GLY A 244 0.92 -8.54 -27.92
C GLY A 244 0.39 -7.83 -26.66
N LEU A 245 -0.68 -8.37 -26.04
CA LEU A 245 -1.26 -7.81 -24.82
C LEU A 245 -0.29 -7.79 -23.62
N TRP A 246 0.72 -8.68 -23.60
CA TRP A 246 1.68 -8.77 -22.50
C TRP A 246 2.56 -7.53 -22.35
N VAL A 247 2.80 -6.76 -23.43
CA VAL A 247 3.47 -5.44 -23.37
C VAL A 247 2.75 -4.53 -22.38
N ASN A 248 1.42 -4.46 -22.47
CA ASN A 248 0.60 -3.65 -21.57
C ASN A 248 0.61 -4.19 -20.14
N VAL A 249 0.54 -5.53 -19.97
CA VAL A 249 0.57 -6.16 -18.64
C VAL A 249 1.90 -5.88 -17.94
N PHE A 250 3.03 -6.05 -18.62
CA PHE A 250 4.34 -5.79 -18.04
C PHE A 250 4.57 -4.31 -17.76
N ALA A 251 4.18 -3.42 -18.68
CA ALA A 251 4.20 -1.98 -18.43
C ALA A 251 3.37 -1.60 -17.18
N MET A 252 2.18 -2.19 -17.02
CA MET A 252 1.33 -1.97 -15.85
C MET A 252 1.96 -2.48 -14.55
N ILE A 253 2.59 -3.66 -14.56
CA ILE A 253 3.28 -4.22 -13.39
C ILE A 253 4.44 -3.31 -12.94
N PHE A 254 5.25 -2.83 -13.88
CA PHE A 254 6.35 -1.91 -13.57
C PHE A 254 5.85 -0.53 -13.14
N ALA A 255 4.77 -0.04 -13.74
CA ALA A 255 4.13 1.20 -13.30
C ALA A 255 3.59 1.07 -11.87
N TRP A 256 2.99 -0.08 -11.54
CA TRP A 256 2.54 -0.37 -10.19
C TRP A 256 3.67 -0.38 -9.17
N VAL A 257 4.84 -0.93 -9.53
CA VAL A 257 6.05 -0.92 -8.69
C VAL A 257 6.54 0.50 -8.41
N LEU A 258 6.58 1.36 -9.43
CA LEU A 258 6.97 2.77 -9.26
C LEU A 258 5.94 3.54 -8.43
N LYS A 259 4.65 3.28 -8.63
CA LYS A 259 3.57 3.84 -7.81
C LYS A 259 3.69 3.41 -6.34
N ALA A 260 3.86 2.11 -6.07
CA ALA A 260 3.99 1.58 -4.72
C ALA A 260 5.28 2.05 -4.02
N THR A 261 6.33 2.29 -4.80
CA THR A 261 7.62 2.70 -4.26
C THR A 261 7.71 4.20 -4.01
N PHE A 262 7.49 5.01 -5.04
CA PHE A 262 7.76 6.44 -5.02
C PHE A 262 6.50 7.24 -4.72
N LEU A 263 5.43 7.05 -5.50
CA LEU A 263 4.24 7.86 -5.35
C LEU A 263 3.58 7.66 -3.98
N GLU A 264 3.41 6.42 -3.52
CA GLU A 264 2.88 6.13 -2.19
C GLU A 264 3.75 6.75 -1.08
N SER A 265 5.08 6.73 -1.22
CA SER A 265 6.00 7.34 -0.25
C SER A 265 5.79 8.85 -0.13
N VAL A 266 5.65 9.54 -1.27
CA VAL A 266 5.37 10.98 -1.30
C VAL A 266 3.98 11.28 -0.75
N MET A 267 2.98 10.49 -1.13
CA MET A 267 1.61 10.65 -0.65
C MET A 267 1.49 10.48 0.87
N VAL A 268 2.15 9.46 1.42
CA VAL A 268 2.20 9.22 2.86
C VAL A 268 2.97 10.33 3.57
N GLY A 269 4.14 10.73 3.04
CA GLY A 269 4.91 11.87 3.56
C GLY A 269 4.13 13.19 3.57
N ALA A 270 3.21 13.38 2.63
CA ALA A 270 2.31 14.55 2.60
C ALA A 270 1.17 14.46 3.63
N LEU A 271 0.65 13.27 3.88
CA LEU A 271 -0.51 13.05 4.76
C LEU A 271 -0.14 12.96 6.24
N ILE A 272 1.03 12.42 6.59
CA ILE A 272 1.46 12.27 7.99
C ILE A 272 1.42 13.62 8.73
N PRO A 273 2.09 14.70 8.30
CA PRO A 273 2.05 15.98 9.02
C PRO A 273 0.64 16.57 9.09
N VAL A 274 -0.20 16.39 8.06
CA VAL A 274 -1.60 16.84 8.08
C VAL A 274 -2.41 16.13 9.15
N PHE A 275 -2.26 14.82 9.27
CA PHE A 275 -2.95 14.04 10.28
C PHE A 275 -2.44 14.36 11.68
N LEU A 276 -1.12 14.32 11.89
CA LEU A 276 -0.50 14.57 13.19
C LEU A 276 -0.82 15.96 13.73
N ALA A 277 -0.86 16.99 12.87
CA ALA A 277 -1.22 18.34 13.29
C ALA A 277 -2.69 18.45 13.72
N ARG A 278 -3.60 17.66 13.13
CA ARG A 278 -5.02 17.66 13.50
C ARG A 278 -5.28 16.94 14.81
N VAL A 279 -4.67 15.79 15.01
CA VAL A 279 -4.93 14.94 16.17
C VAL A 279 -4.13 15.36 17.40
N SER A 280 -3.15 16.25 17.25
CA SER A 280 -2.33 16.75 18.35
C SER A 280 -3.18 17.44 19.42
N GLY A 281 -3.23 16.87 20.63
CA GLY A 281 -3.96 17.41 21.76
C GLY A 281 -5.48 17.22 21.71
N GLN A 282 -5.99 16.43 20.77
CA GLN A 282 -7.41 16.07 20.73
C GLN A 282 -7.74 14.94 21.70
N GLU A 283 -8.82 15.11 22.45
CA GLU A 283 -9.46 14.03 23.20
C GLU A 283 -10.47 13.29 22.31
N ILE A 284 -10.57 11.98 22.51
CA ILE A 284 -11.51 11.12 21.78
C ILE A 284 -12.92 11.44 22.26
N LYS A 285 -13.75 12.02 21.40
CA LYS A 285 -15.16 12.31 21.69
C LYS A 285 -16.02 11.19 21.10
N PRO A 286 -16.76 10.41 21.92
CA PRO A 286 -17.55 9.27 21.44
C PRO A 286 -18.84 9.66 20.72
N GLU A 287 -19.15 10.95 20.60
CA GLU A 287 -20.45 11.42 20.11
C GLU A 287 -20.59 11.24 18.59
N GLY A 288 -21.60 10.47 18.17
CA GLY A 288 -22.20 10.57 16.83
C GLY A 288 -21.61 9.68 15.72
N ILE A 289 -20.81 8.65 16.05
CA ILE A 289 -20.25 7.70 15.07
C ILE A 289 -20.54 6.27 15.52
N GLU A 290 -21.45 5.57 14.83
CA GLU A 290 -21.87 4.20 15.16
C GLU A 290 -20.70 3.21 15.14
N SER A 291 -19.70 3.45 14.28
CA SER A 291 -18.50 2.62 14.18
C SER A 291 -17.57 2.67 15.40
N PHE A 292 -17.73 3.63 16.33
CA PHE A 292 -16.87 3.72 17.53
C PHE A 292 -16.96 2.48 18.41
N SER A 293 -18.19 2.02 18.73
CA SER A 293 -18.40 0.82 19.56
C SER A 293 -17.81 -0.43 18.90
N GLN A 294 -17.94 -0.54 17.58
CA GLN A 294 -17.40 -1.66 16.81
C GLN A 294 -15.86 -1.64 16.76
N ILE A 295 -15.25 -0.46 16.68
CA ILE A 295 -13.80 -0.29 16.76
C ILE A 295 -13.31 -0.65 18.17
N GLU A 296 -14.04 -0.25 19.22
CA GLU A 296 -13.70 -0.65 20.59
C GLU A 296 -13.72 -2.17 20.77
N VAL A 297 -14.71 -2.86 20.22
CA VAL A 297 -14.77 -4.34 20.23
C VAL A 297 -13.64 -4.95 19.40
N LEU A 298 -13.33 -4.40 18.22
CA LEU A 298 -12.27 -4.89 17.33
C LEU A 298 -10.87 -4.89 17.98
N PHE A 299 -10.61 -3.87 18.81
CA PHE A 299 -9.35 -3.71 19.53
C PHE A 299 -9.45 -4.17 20.99
N GLY A 300 -10.65 -4.56 21.46
CA GLY A 300 -10.87 -5.15 22.76
C GLY A 300 -10.35 -6.57 22.78
N THR A 301 -9.49 -6.88 23.75
CA THR A 301 -9.16 -8.26 24.10
C THR A 301 -10.45 -8.97 24.51
N GLU A 302 -10.78 -10.10 23.89
CA GLU A 302 -11.49 -11.15 24.62
C GLU A 302 -10.81 -11.28 25.99
N LYS A 303 -11.61 -11.13 27.05
CA LYS A 303 -11.13 -11.27 28.42
C LYS A 303 -10.51 -12.65 28.66
#